data_AF-A0AAW1HW59-F1
#
_entry.id   AF-A0AAW1HW59-F1
#
_cell.length_a   1.000
_cell.length_b   1.000
_cell.length_c   1.000
_cell.angle_alpha   90.00
_cell.angle_beta   90.00
_cell.angle_gamma   90.00
#
_symmetry.space_group_name_H-M   'P 1'
#
loop_
_entity.id
_entity.type
_entity.pdbx_description
1 polymer ?
#
loop_
_entity_poly.entity_id
_entity_poly.type
_entity_poly.pdbx_seq_one_letter_code
_entity_poly.pdbx_strand_id
1 'polypeptide(L)'
;MMLIDWAFLDTYNNVDQAVAAFYTKILPIVAMHMPKRAISSRKFSVWFSLSVIKLIKIKEYYFRKWKQVNCTRYEEFTRLRKVVKTETQREYKAASRNLVFQIRSCRNVFDVTALKLLLYSIIRTNMLQQLELEKDEVLADVEYAINNTINRLMGESSAKLLFGVNQCGKVQDSLKEFVEVEEDSERYLPGLRQHAAKAIENPQTYNKSYYDAKRKDTKI
;
A
#
# COMPACT_ATOMS: atom_id res chain seq x y z
N MET A 1 -12.72 4.00 22.70
CA MET A 1 -13.17 4.31 21.33
C MET A 1 -13.35 5.82 21.28
N MET A 2 -12.47 6.55 20.59
CA MET A 2 -12.64 8.00 20.44
C MET A 2 -13.76 8.22 19.43
N LEU A 3 -14.86 8.85 19.86
CA LEU A 3 -15.92 9.27 18.95
C LEU A 3 -15.38 10.46 18.15
N ILE A 4 -15.17 10.27 16.85
CA ILE A 4 -14.85 11.36 15.94
C ILE A 4 -16.17 11.82 15.34
N ASP A 5 -16.47 13.10 15.50
CA ASP A 5 -17.56 13.75 14.79
C ASP A 5 -17.14 14.01 13.33
N TRP A 6 -17.92 13.46 12.39
CA TRP A 6 -17.68 13.57 10.95
C TRP A 6 -18.51 14.66 10.28
N ALA A 7 -19.41 15.34 11.01
CA ALA A 7 -20.27 16.39 10.47
C ALA A 7 -19.48 17.56 9.87
N PHE A 8 -18.21 17.73 10.23
CA PHE A 8 -17.35 18.76 9.63
C PHE A 8 -17.10 18.53 8.13
N LEU A 9 -17.24 17.30 7.62
CA LEU A 9 -17.08 17.02 6.18
C LEU A 9 -18.21 17.62 5.34
N ASP A 10 -19.40 17.79 5.91
CA ASP A 10 -20.56 18.38 5.23
C ASP A 10 -20.40 19.89 4.99
N THR A 11 -19.40 20.52 5.61
CA THR A 11 -19.12 21.96 5.42
C THR A 11 -18.28 22.27 4.18
N TYR A 12 -17.72 21.27 3.51
CA TYR A 12 -16.87 21.45 2.34
C TYR A 12 -17.62 21.18 1.04
N ASN A 13 -17.66 22.19 0.17
CA ASN A 13 -18.26 22.08 -1.17
C ASN A 13 -17.30 21.46 -2.22
N ASN A 14 -16.00 21.38 -1.90
CA ASN A 14 -14.97 20.86 -2.79
C ASN A 14 -14.41 19.54 -2.24
N VAL A 15 -14.39 18.51 -3.09
CA VAL A 15 -13.98 17.15 -2.73
C VAL A 15 -12.52 17.08 -2.28
N ASP A 16 -11.61 17.78 -2.97
CA ASP A 16 -10.18 17.76 -2.62
C ASP A 16 -9.93 18.37 -1.23
N GLN A 17 -10.67 19.43 -0.91
CA GLN A 17 -10.61 20.08 0.40
C GLN A 17 -11.18 19.17 1.51
N ALA A 18 -12.30 18.50 1.23
CA ALA A 18 -12.91 17.54 2.15
C ALA A 18 -11.96 16.35 2.42
N VAL A 19 -11.30 15.84 1.39
CA VAL A 19 -10.31 14.74 1.50
C VAL A 19 -9.09 15.19 2.31
N ALA A 20 -8.57 16.39 2.08
CA ALA A 20 -7.47 16.94 2.87
C ALA A 20 -7.85 17.09 4.36
N ALA A 21 -9.05 17.60 4.64
CA ALA A 21 -9.56 17.77 6.00
C ALA A 21 -9.78 16.42 6.71
N PHE A 22 -10.30 15.42 5.98
CA PHE A 22 -10.42 14.04 6.45
C PHE A 22 -9.06 13.47 6.89
N TYR A 23 -8.05 13.54 6.02
CA TYR A 23 -6.72 12.99 6.33
C TYR A 23 -6.05 13.72 7.49
N THR A 24 -6.26 15.03 7.61
CA THR A 24 -5.74 15.84 8.73
C THR A 24 -6.24 15.34 10.09
N LYS A 25 -7.49 14.86 10.16
CA LYS A 25 -8.08 14.32 11.40
C LYS A 25 -7.68 12.88 11.68
N ILE A 26 -7.61 12.03 10.66
CA ILE A 26 -7.39 10.58 10.86
C ILE A 26 -5.92 10.23 11.09
N LEU A 27 -4.98 10.93 10.43
CA LEU A 27 -3.56 10.59 10.47
C LEU A 27 -2.95 10.68 11.88
N PRO A 28 -3.26 11.67 12.74
CA PRO A 28 -2.75 11.72 14.11
C PRO A 28 -3.24 10.55 14.97
N ILE A 29 -4.50 10.15 14.82
CA ILE A 29 -5.12 9.05 15.58
C ILE A 29 -4.49 7.73 15.17
N VAL A 30 -4.32 7.53 13.87
CA VAL A 30 -3.59 6.40 13.30
C VAL A 30 -2.16 6.36 13.82
N ALA A 31 -1.44 7.48 13.80
CA ALA A 31 -0.05 7.55 14.28
C ALA A 31 0.10 7.26 15.78
N MET A 32 -0.92 7.59 16.58
CA MET A 32 -0.95 7.32 18.02
C MET A 32 -1.15 5.83 18.33
N HIS A 33 -2.02 5.15 17.57
CA HIS A 33 -2.36 3.73 17.81
C HIS A 33 -1.50 2.75 17.00
N MET A 34 -0.72 3.26 16.06
CA MET A 34 0.19 2.47 15.25
C MET A 34 1.40 1.99 16.07
N PRO A 35 1.73 0.68 16.03
CA PRO A 35 2.96 0.19 16.61
C PRO A 35 4.15 0.83 15.88
N LYS A 36 4.89 1.69 16.60
CA LYS A 36 6.08 2.34 16.08
C LYS A 36 7.21 1.31 16.04
N ARG A 37 7.59 0.89 14.84
CA ARG A 37 8.79 0.07 14.67
C ARG A 37 10.01 0.90 15.04
N ALA A 38 10.89 0.35 15.88
CA ALA A 38 12.18 0.98 16.15
C ALA A 38 12.91 1.23 14.83
N ILE A 39 13.43 2.45 14.65
CA ILE A 39 14.19 2.81 13.46
C ILE A 39 15.44 1.94 13.45
N SER A 40 15.56 1.10 12.42
CA SER A 40 16.69 0.21 12.24
C SER A 40 17.93 1.02 11.88
N SER A 41 19.06 0.74 12.51
CA SER A 41 20.37 1.32 12.17
C SER A 41 20.95 0.79 10.84
N ARG A 42 20.22 -0.05 10.10
CA ARG A 42 20.68 -0.61 8.83
C ARG A 42 20.78 0.48 7.76
N LYS A 43 21.97 0.58 7.16
CA LYS A 43 22.25 1.49 6.04
C LYS A 43 21.66 1.02 4.70
N PHE A 44 21.30 -0.26 4.59
CA PHE A 44 20.74 -0.86 3.38
C PHE A 44 19.37 -1.44 3.68
N SER A 45 18.44 -1.32 2.72
CA SER A 45 17.09 -1.84 2.86
C SER A 45 17.09 -3.36 3.01
N VAL A 46 16.06 -3.90 3.65
CA VAL A 46 15.98 -5.34 4.01
C VAL A 46 15.97 -6.26 2.79
N TRP A 47 15.54 -5.75 1.63
CA TRP A 47 15.48 -6.50 0.38
C TRP A 47 16.81 -6.55 -0.38
N PHE A 48 17.85 -5.82 0.05
CA PHE A 48 19.18 -5.95 -0.53
C PHE A 48 19.83 -7.27 -0.11
N SER A 49 20.29 -8.04 -1.07
CA SER A 49 21.14 -9.18 -0.78
C SER A 49 22.56 -8.76 -0.37
N LEU A 50 23.26 -9.69 0.29
CA LEU A 50 24.67 -9.51 0.62
C LEU A 50 25.55 -9.35 -0.63
N SER A 51 25.17 -9.93 -1.78
CA SER A 51 25.92 -9.80 -3.03
C SER A 51 25.78 -8.39 -3.62
N VAL A 52 24.58 -7.82 -3.64
CA VAL A 52 24.39 -6.43 -4.11
C VAL A 52 25.07 -5.43 -3.18
N ILE A 53 25.00 -5.63 -1.86
CA ILE A 53 25.74 -4.79 -0.90
C ILE A 53 27.25 -4.86 -1.17
N LYS A 54 27.80 -6.05 -1.44
CA LYS A 54 29.21 -6.20 -1.83
C LYS A 54 29.53 -5.45 -3.13
N LEU A 55 28.69 -5.58 -4.16
CA LEU A 55 28.86 -4.86 -5.43
C LEU A 55 28.85 -3.35 -5.26
N ILE A 56 27.95 -2.80 -4.43
CA ILE A 56 27.90 -1.36 -4.11
C ILE A 56 29.20 -0.92 -3.43
N LYS A 57 29.68 -1.69 -2.45
CA LYS A 57 30.93 -1.38 -1.75
C LYS A 57 32.15 -1.42 -2.69
N ILE A 58 32.20 -2.40 -3.59
CA ILE A 58 33.28 -2.53 -4.59
C ILE A 58 33.23 -1.37 -5.58
N LYS A 59 32.04 -1.03 -6.11
CA LYS A 59 31.83 0.14 -6.96
C LYS A 59 32.35 1.41 -6.28
N GLU A 60 32.03 1.60 -5.00
CA GLU A 60 32.45 2.78 -4.23
C GLU A 60 33.95 2.81 -3.93
N TYR A 61 34.57 1.64 -3.79
CA TYR A 61 36.03 1.53 -3.70
C TYR A 61 36.69 2.01 -4.99
N TYR A 62 36.24 1.52 -6.15
CA TYR A 62 36.79 1.94 -7.45
C TYR A 62 36.55 3.41 -7.75
N PHE A 63 35.38 3.95 -7.40
CA PHE A 63 35.08 5.38 -7.53
C PHE A 63 36.06 6.24 -6.72
N ARG A 64 36.27 5.89 -5.44
CA ARG A 64 37.21 6.62 -4.56
C ARG A 64 38.64 6.53 -5.08
N LYS A 65 39.06 5.36 -5.56
CA LYS A 65 40.40 5.17 -6.13
C LYS A 65 40.59 5.95 -7.44
N TRP A 66 39.59 5.97 -8.31
CA TRP A 66 39.62 6.79 -9.54
C TRP A 66 39.73 8.28 -9.19
N LYS A 67 38.91 8.77 -8.25
CA LYS A 67 38.93 10.18 -7.81
C LYS A 67 40.29 10.60 -7.23
N GLN A 68 41.02 9.68 -6.59
CA GLN A 68 42.34 9.94 -6.00
C GLN A 68 43.48 9.92 -7.01
N VAL A 69 43.43 9.06 -8.03
CA VAL A 69 44.61 8.75 -8.88
C VAL A 69 44.37 9.07 -10.37
N ASN A 70 43.21 9.60 -10.74
CA ASN A 70 42.81 9.94 -12.12
C ASN A 70 43.26 8.90 -13.17
N CYS A 71 43.06 7.61 -12.90
CA CYS A 71 43.61 6.51 -13.69
C CYS A 71 42.54 5.61 -14.34
N THR A 72 43.00 4.61 -15.12
CA THR A 72 42.29 3.56 -15.91
C THR A 72 41.24 2.73 -15.17
N ARG A 73 40.90 3.06 -13.93
CA ARG A 73 39.87 2.37 -13.11
C ARG A 73 38.45 2.89 -13.33
N TYR A 74 38.29 3.89 -14.20
CA TYR A 74 36.98 4.44 -14.55
C TYR A 74 36.09 3.46 -15.33
N GLU A 75 36.69 2.66 -16.21
CA GLU A 75 35.98 1.62 -16.96
C GLU A 75 35.37 0.59 -16.02
N GLU A 76 36.14 0.16 -15.02
CA GLU A 76 35.69 -0.82 -14.04
C GLU A 76 34.62 -0.25 -13.11
N PHE A 77 34.73 1.03 -12.72
CA PHE A 77 33.64 1.74 -12.05
C PHE A 77 32.36 1.79 -12.91
N THR A 78 32.50 2.08 -14.21
CA THR A 78 31.37 2.17 -15.14
C THR A 78 30.70 0.80 -15.34
N ARG A 79 31.50 -0.25 -15.47
CA ARG A 79 31.03 -1.64 -15.52
C ARG A 79 30.27 -2.00 -14.25
N LEU A 80 30.86 -1.75 -13.08
CA LEU A 80 30.25 -2.01 -11.78
C LEU A 80 28.99 -1.17 -11.56
N ARG A 81 28.93 0.08 -12.04
CA ARG A 81 27.72 0.92 -11.98
C ARG A 81 26.57 0.30 -12.77
N LYS A 82 26.85 -0.20 -13.98
CA LYS A 82 25.84 -0.91 -14.80
C LYS A 82 25.36 -2.17 -14.09
N VAL A 83 26.28 -3.00 -13.60
CA VAL A 83 25.95 -4.25 -12.88
C VAL A 83 25.11 -3.96 -11.63
N VAL A 84 25.51 -2.98 -10.81
CA VAL A 84 24.75 -2.56 -9.62
C VAL A 84 23.35 -2.11 -10.00
N LYS A 85 23.19 -1.30 -11.06
CA LYS A 85 21.86 -0.86 -11.54
C LYS A 85 20.99 -2.06 -11.91
N THR A 86 21.53 -3.00 -12.69
CA THR A 86 20.80 -4.18 -13.16
C THR A 86 20.42 -5.12 -12.01
N GLU A 87 21.36 -5.45 -11.13
CA GLU A 87 21.10 -6.37 -10.02
C GLU A 87 20.16 -5.76 -8.96
N THR A 88 20.31 -4.46 -8.66
CA THR A 88 19.37 -3.76 -7.76
C THR A 88 17.96 -3.78 -8.34
N GLN A 89 17.80 -3.53 -9.65
CA GLN A 89 16.50 -3.58 -10.31
C GLN A 89 15.89 -4.99 -10.28
N ARG A 90 16.73 -6.02 -10.50
CA ARG A 90 16.30 -7.42 -10.43
C ARG A 90 15.80 -7.78 -9.04
N GLU A 91 16.58 -7.48 -8.00
CA GLU A 91 16.22 -7.79 -6.61
C GLU A 91 14.98 -7.02 -6.16
N TYR A 92 14.87 -5.75 -6.55
CA TYR A 92 13.68 -4.95 -6.28
C TYR A 92 12.42 -5.56 -6.90
N LYS A 93 12.48 -5.95 -8.19
CA LYS A 93 11.36 -6.62 -8.87
C LYS A 93 11.00 -7.94 -8.19
N ALA A 94 12.00 -8.73 -7.79
CA ALA A 94 11.77 -9.98 -7.07
C ALA A 94 11.11 -9.75 -5.69
N ALA A 95 11.63 -8.78 -4.91
CA ALA A 95 11.08 -8.42 -3.62
C ALA A 95 9.64 -7.90 -3.73
N SER A 96 9.37 -7.07 -4.74
CA SER A 96 8.03 -6.54 -5.03
C SER A 96 7.05 -7.66 -5.40
N ARG A 97 7.47 -8.59 -6.26
CA ARG A 97 6.65 -9.77 -6.61
C ARG A 97 6.39 -10.66 -5.40
N ASN A 98 7.39 -10.92 -4.57
CA ASN A 98 7.24 -11.69 -3.34
C ASN A 98 6.28 -11.01 -2.36
N LEU A 99 6.36 -9.68 -2.24
CA LEU A 99 5.45 -8.91 -1.40
C LEU A 99 4.02 -9.01 -1.92
N VAL A 100 3.81 -8.80 -3.23
CA VAL A 100 2.49 -8.96 -3.88
C VAL A 100 1.97 -10.38 -3.70
N PHE A 101 2.81 -11.39 -3.85
CA PHE A 101 2.45 -12.79 -3.61
C PHE A 101 2.05 -13.02 -2.15
N GLN A 102 2.85 -12.57 -1.18
CA GLN A 102 2.52 -12.69 0.24
C GLN A 102 1.20 -11.99 0.56
N ILE A 103 0.96 -10.79 0.02
CA ILE A 103 -0.30 -10.07 0.16
C ILE A 103 -1.47 -10.89 -0.42
N ARG A 104 -1.32 -11.46 -1.62
CA ARG A 104 -2.34 -12.31 -2.25
C ARG A 104 -2.56 -13.62 -1.48
N SER A 105 -1.53 -14.18 -0.86
CA SER A 105 -1.59 -15.40 -0.07
C SER A 105 -2.13 -15.19 1.34
N CYS A 106 -2.13 -13.96 1.86
CA CYS A 106 -2.78 -13.59 3.11
C CYS A 106 -4.30 -13.69 2.97
N ARG A 107 -4.87 -14.89 3.20
CA ARG A 107 -6.32 -15.16 3.19
C ARG A 107 -7.13 -14.49 4.32
N ASN A 108 -6.46 -13.88 5.30
CA ASN A 108 -7.09 -13.26 6.47
C ASN A 108 -6.95 -11.74 6.41
N VAL A 109 -8.01 -11.13 5.87
CA VAL A 109 -8.22 -9.70 5.65
C VAL A 109 -8.81 -9.09 6.93
N PHE A 110 -7.99 -8.86 7.96
CA PHE A 110 -8.46 -8.11 9.14
C PHE A 110 -7.81 -6.76 9.37
N ASP A 111 -6.88 -6.34 8.53
CA ASP A 111 -6.45 -4.95 8.58
C ASP A 111 -5.88 -4.46 7.24
N VAL A 112 -6.77 -4.26 6.26
CA VAL A 112 -6.45 -3.61 4.98
C VAL A 112 -5.83 -2.23 5.22
N THR A 113 -6.16 -1.60 6.35
CA THR A 113 -5.63 -0.30 6.78
C THR A 113 -4.18 -0.44 7.27
N ALA A 114 -3.87 -1.42 8.13
CA ALA A 114 -2.48 -1.68 8.53
C ALA A 114 -1.61 -2.21 7.39
N LEU A 115 -2.16 -2.98 6.44
CA LEU A 115 -1.46 -3.40 5.23
C LEU A 115 -1.20 -2.21 4.29
N LYS A 116 -2.19 -1.31 4.09
CA LYS A 116 -2.00 -0.03 3.38
C LYS A 116 -0.93 0.83 4.05
N LEU A 117 -0.86 0.86 5.38
CA LEU A 117 0.06 1.71 6.15
C LEU A 117 1.47 1.11 6.29
N LEU A 118 1.60 -0.22 6.36
CA LEU A 118 2.88 -0.92 6.22
C LEU A 118 3.44 -0.73 4.81
N LEU A 119 2.59 -0.83 3.79
CA LEU A 119 2.99 -0.60 2.41
C LEU A 119 3.38 0.86 2.18
N TYR A 120 2.57 1.84 2.61
CA TYR A 120 2.88 3.27 2.52
C TYR A 120 4.15 3.63 3.30
N SER A 121 4.40 3.04 4.48
CA SER A 121 5.62 3.34 5.26
C SER A 121 6.88 2.73 4.63
N ILE A 122 6.81 1.50 4.11
CA ILE A 122 7.94 0.83 3.44
C ILE A 122 8.23 1.49 2.09
N ILE A 123 7.19 1.87 1.35
CA ILE A 123 7.28 2.61 0.10
C ILE A 123 7.81 4.02 0.36
N ARG A 124 7.28 4.77 1.33
CA ARG A 124 7.71 6.14 1.66
C ARG A 124 9.14 6.22 2.20
N THR A 125 9.57 5.25 3.01
CA THR A 125 10.94 5.23 3.56
C THR A 125 12.00 4.74 2.57
N ASN A 126 11.64 3.93 1.57
CA ASN A 126 12.61 3.47 0.55
C ASN A 126 12.54 4.25 -0.77
N MET A 127 11.41 4.89 -1.12
CA MET A 127 11.24 5.64 -2.38
C MET A 127 11.71 7.10 -2.35
N LEU A 128 11.90 7.69 -1.17
CA LEU A 128 12.37 9.09 -1.07
C LEU A 128 13.87 9.26 -1.36
N GLN A 129 14.62 8.19 -1.65
CA GLN A 129 16.06 8.29 -1.85
C GLN A 129 16.58 8.03 -3.28
N GLN A 130 15.81 7.46 -4.24
CA GLN A 130 16.45 7.05 -5.51
C GLN A 130 15.75 7.19 -6.88
N LEU A 131 14.46 7.44 -7.06
CA LEU A 131 13.94 7.66 -8.43
C LEU A 131 12.73 8.60 -8.44
N GLU A 132 12.84 9.72 -9.15
CA GLU A 132 11.80 10.74 -9.33
C GLU A 132 11.04 10.61 -10.66
N LEU A 133 11.27 9.56 -11.48
CA LEU A 133 10.69 9.49 -12.84
C LEU A 133 9.96 8.18 -13.20
N GLU A 134 9.97 7.13 -12.37
CA GLU A 134 9.21 5.88 -12.59
C GLU A 134 8.02 5.70 -11.60
N LYS A 135 7.71 6.73 -10.80
CA LYS A 135 6.81 6.64 -9.64
C LYS A 135 5.32 6.59 -10.00
N ASP A 136 4.90 7.30 -11.04
CA ASP A 136 3.47 7.54 -11.27
C ASP A 136 2.77 6.34 -11.90
N GLU A 137 3.46 5.62 -12.79
CA GLU A 137 2.91 4.45 -13.46
C GLU A 137 2.71 3.27 -12.50
N VAL A 138 3.69 2.98 -11.65
CA VAL A 138 3.58 1.88 -10.67
C VAL A 138 2.57 2.21 -9.58
N LEU A 139 2.48 3.49 -9.18
CA LEU A 139 1.50 3.92 -8.19
C LEU A 139 0.07 3.79 -8.72
N ALA A 140 -0.16 4.19 -9.98
CA ALA A 140 -1.45 4.05 -10.64
C ALA A 140 -1.88 2.57 -10.73
N ASP A 141 -0.96 1.67 -11.10
CA ASP A 141 -1.26 0.24 -11.19
C ASP A 141 -1.59 -0.38 -9.82
N VAL A 142 -0.90 0.06 -8.77
CA VAL A 142 -1.15 -0.39 -7.38
C VAL A 142 -2.49 0.14 -6.87
N GLU A 143 -2.80 1.41 -7.11
CA GLU A 143 -4.08 2.01 -6.72
C GLU A 143 -5.25 1.30 -7.42
N TYR A 144 -5.13 1.08 -8.72
CA TYR A 144 -6.11 0.33 -9.50
C TYR A 144 -6.33 -1.08 -8.95
N ALA A 145 -5.26 -1.82 -8.66
CA ALA A 145 -5.35 -3.17 -8.14
C ALA A 145 -6.05 -3.20 -6.76
N ILE A 146 -5.73 -2.25 -5.89
CA ILE A 146 -6.32 -2.16 -4.55
C ILE A 146 -7.81 -1.82 -4.62
N ASN A 147 -8.19 -0.84 -5.44
CA ASN A 147 -9.57 -0.38 -5.52
C ASN A 147 -10.50 -1.44 -6.12
N ASN A 148 -9.99 -2.28 -7.02
CA ASN A 148 -10.74 -3.37 -7.65
C ASN A 148 -10.63 -4.73 -6.94
N THR A 149 -9.83 -4.85 -5.87
CA THR A 149 -9.77 -6.10 -5.10
C THR A 149 -11.06 -6.28 -4.29
N ILE A 150 -11.71 -7.43 -4.45
CA ILE A 150 -12.92 -7.80 -3.70
C ILE A 150 -12.57 -8.03 -2.24
N ASN A 151 -13.28 -7.35 -1.34
CA ASN A 151 -13.18 -7.61 0.09
C ASN A 151 -14.03 -8.83 0.46
N ARG A 152 -13.41 -9.86 1.03
CA ARG A 152 -14.10 -11.11 1.41
C ARG A 152 -15.25 -10.92 2.41
N LEU A 153 -15.16 -9.93 3.30
CA LEU A 153 -16.22 -9.66 4.27
C LEU A 153 -17.43 -9.00 3.60
N MET A 154 -17.19 -8.04 2.71
CA MET A 154 -18.27 -7.28 2.07
C MET A 154 -18.80 -7.95 0.79
N GLY A 155 -18.02 -8.87 0.21
CA GLY A 155 -18.29 -9.48 -1.09
C GLY A 155 -18.00 -8.58 -2.29
N GLU A 156 -17.62 -7.32 -2.05
CA GLU A 156 -17.54 -6.26 -3.07
C GLU A 156 -16.19 -5.52 -3.05
N SER A 157 -15.85 -4.86 -4.15
CA SER A 157 -14.64 -4.03 -4.28
C SER A 157 -14.84 -2.62 -3.72
N SER A 158 -13.75 -1.94 -3.36
CA SER A 158 -13.83 -0.56 -2.84
C SER A 158 -14.31 0.41 -3.92
N ALA A 159 -13.88 0.21 -5.17
CA ALA A 159 -14.36 0.96 -6.33
C ALA A 159 -15.87 0.83 -6.51
N LYS A 160 -16.40 -0.40 -6.44
CA LYS A 160 -17.82 -0.67 -6.63
C LYS A 160 -18.68 -0.11 -5.49
N LEU A 161 -18.19 -0.13 -4.25
CA LEU A 161 -18.89 0.52 -3.12
C LEU A 161 -18.92 2.05 -3.23
N LEU A 162 -17.88 2.65 -3.82
CA LEU A 162 -17.75 4.09 -3.96
C LEU A 162 -18.54 4.61 -5.17
N PHE A 163 -18.35 3.98 -6.33
CA PHE A 163 -18.85 4.45 -7.63
C PHE A 163 -19.99 3.61 -8.21
N GLY A 164 -20.30 2.46 -7.61
CA GLY A 164 -21.35 1.54 -8.10
C GLY A 164 -20.88 0.66 -9.25
N VAL A 165 -19.64 0.87 -9.72
CA VAL A 165 -19.04 0.20 -10.88
C VAL A 165 -17.60 -0.19 -10.56
N ASN A 166 -17.09 -1.21 -11.25
CA ASN A 166 -15.67 -1.52 -11.23
C ASN A 166 -14.90 -0.43 -11.97
N GLN A 167 -13.69 -0.09 -11.51
CA GLN A 167 -12.83 0.81 -12.26
C GLN A 167 -12.24 0.08 -13.47
N CYS A 168 -12.18 0.74 -14.62
CA CYS A 168 -11.52 0.22 -15.82
C CYS A 168 -10.01 0.46 -15.76
N GLY A 169 -9.23 -0.57 -16.07
CA GLY A 169 -7.76 -0.49 -16.06
C GLY A 169 -7.20 0.03 -17.38
N LYS A 170 -5.86 0.05 -17.50
CA LYS A 170 -5.15 0.43 -18.74
C LYS A 170 -5.51 -0.45 -19.96
N VAL A 171 -5.97 -1.69 -19.71
CA VAL A 171 -6.48 -2.58 -20.74
C VAL A 171 -8.00 -2.47 -20.75
N GLN A 172 -8.54 -1.78 -21.74
CA GLN A 172 -9.96 -1.83 -22.07
C GLN A 172 -10.24 -3.17 -22.75
N ASP A 173 -10.91 -4.06 -22.04
CA ASP A 173 -11.41 -5.30 -22.61
C ASP A 173 -12.87 -5.06 -23.04
N SER A 174 -13.08 -4.89 -24.35
CA SER A 174 -14.39 -4.58 -24.94
C SER A 174 -15.44 -5.65 -24.63
N LEU A 175 -15.02 -6.90 -24.41
CA LEU A 175 -15.90 -8.00 -24.00
C LEU A 175 -16.33 -7.85 -22.53
N LYS A 176 -15.39 -7.45 -21.66
CA LYS A 176 -15.70 -7.20 -20.25
C LYS A 176 -16.67 -6.03 -20.09
N GLU A 177 -16.49 -4.98 -20.88
CA GLU A 177 -17.39 -3.83 -20.93
C GLU A 177 -18.80 -4.24 -21.37
N PHE A 178 -18.92 -5.08 -22.41
CA PHE A 178 -20.21 -5.58 -22.87
C PHE A 178 -20.94 -6.42 -21.79
N VAL A 179 -20.21 -7.30 -21.09
CA VAL A 179 -20.77 -8.13 -20.01
C VAL A 179 -21.18 -7.28 -18.80
N GLU A 180 -20.39 -6.28 -18.40
CA GLU A 180 -20.72 -5.40 -17.28
C GLU A 180 -21.90 -4.46 -17.60
N VAL A 181 -22.12 -4.09 -18.87
CA VAL A 181 -23.25 -3.28 -19.33
C VAL A 181 -24.57 -4.08 -19.37
N GLU A 182 -24.52 -5.38 -19.71
CA GLU A 182 -25.71 -6.23 -19.67
C GLU A 182 -26.13 -6.62 -18.24
N GLU A 183 -25.20 -6.66 -17.28
CA GLU A 183 -25.49 -6.90 -15.86
C GLU A 183 -26.06 -5.68 -15.11
N ASP A 184 -26.15 -4.49 -15.75
CA ASP A 184 -26.51 -3.18 -15.17
C ASP A 184 -28.00 -3.05 -14.79
N SER A 185 -28.53 -4.08 -14.12
CA SER A 185 -29.74 -4.03 -13.31
C SER A 185 -29.48 -3.17 -12.06
N GLU A 186 -29.64 -1.86 -12.27
CA GLU A 186 -29.65 -0.77 -11.28
C GLU A 186 -28.38 -0.61 -10.44
N ARG A 187 -27.65 0.48 -10.72
CA ARG A 187 -26.57 1.07 -9.89
C ARG A 187 -27.09 1.55 -8.53
N TYR A 188 -27.71 0.68 -7.74
CA TYR A 188 -28.28 1.01 -6.45
C TYR A 188 -27.21 0.98 -5.35
N LEU A 189 -26.44 2.05 -5.30
CA LEU A 189 -25.40 2.32 -4.29
C LEU A 189 -25.89 2.17 -2.83
N PRO A 190 -27.08 2.65 -2.43
CA PRO A 190 -27.51 2.56 -1.04
C PRO A 190 -27.66 1.12 -0.55
N GLY A 191 -28.20 0.23 -1.37
CA GLY A 191 -28.37 -1.20 -1.02
C GLY A 191 -27.04 -1.91 -0.91
N LEU A 192 -26.13 -1.65 -1.87
CA LEU A 192 -24.78 -2.21 -1.86
C LEU A 192 -24.00 -1.80 -0.60
N ARG A 193 -24.07 -0.52 -0.23
CA ARG A 193 -23.42 0.03 0.96
C ARG A 193 -24.06 -0.48 2.25
N GLN A 194 -25.40 -0.60 2.30
CA GLN A 194 -26.10 -1.14 3.46
C GLN A 194 -25.78 -2.62 3.67
N HIS A 195 -25.69 -3.40 2.60
CA HIS A 195 -25.27 -4.81 2.65
C HIS A 195 -23.84 -4.92 3.20
N ALA A 196 -22.90 -4.15 2.64
CA ALA A 196 -21.52 -4.11 3.11
C ALA A 196 -21.40 -3.69 4.58
N ALA A 197 -22.19 -2.69 5.01
CA ALA A 197 -22.24 -2.23 6.39
C ALA A 197 -22.71 -3.35 7.33
N LYS A 198 -23.81 -4.04 7.01
CA LYS A 198 -24.30 -5.20 7.79
C LYS A 198 -23.28 -6.33 7.84
N ALA A 199 -22.62 -6.62 6.72
CA ALA A 199 -21.60 -7.66 6.64
C ALA A 199 -20.36 -7.35 7.51
N ILE A 200 -20.06 -6.07 7.76
CA ILE A 200 -19.02 -5.62 8.70
C ILE A 200 -19.52 -5.65 10.15
N GLU A 201 -20.74 -5.16 10.38
CA GLU A 201 -21.31 -5.01 11.71
C GLU A 201 -21.56 -6.35 12.40
N ASN A 202 -22.02 -7.36 11.67
CA ASN A 202 -22.34 -8.68 12.23
C ASN A 202 -21.12 -9.36 12.90
N PRO A 203 -19.95 -9.50 12.24
CA PRO A 203 -18.76 -10.04 12.90
C PRO A 203 -18.24 -9.14 14.03
N GLN A 204 -18.33 -7.82 13.88
CA GLN A 204 -17.83 -6.88 14.89
C GLN A 204 -18.64 -6.96 16.19
N THR A 205 -19.96 -6.95 16.08
CA THR A 205 -20.88 -7.10 17.22
C THR A 205 -20.74 -8.46 17.89
N TYR A 206 -20.63 -9.54 17.11
CA TYR A 206 -20.36 -10.88 17.63
C TYR A 206 -19.03 -10.97 18.37
N ASN A 207 -17.94 -10.48 17.78
CA ASN A 207 -16.62 -10.52 18.41
C ASN A 207 -16.57 -9.69 19.69
N LYS A 208 -17.25 -8.55 19.70
CA LYS A 208 -17.37 -7.68 20.88
C LYS A 208 -18.14 -8.37 22.01
N SER A 209 -19.33 -8.91 21.73
CA SER A 209 -20.14 -9.60 22.74
C SER A 209 -19.44 -10.84 23.29
N TYR A 210 -18.75 -11.60 22.43
CA TYR A 210 -17.93 -12.74 22.83
C TYR A 210 -16.77 -12.34 23.74
N TYR A 211 -16.07 -11.25 23.40
CA TYR A 211 -14.97 -10.73 24.21
C TYR A 211 -15.45 -10.23 25.57
N ASP A 212 -16.52 -9.42 25.58
CA ASP A 212 -17.11 -8.85 26.78
C ASP A 212 -17.62 -9.96 27.73
N ALA A 213 -18.29 -11.00 27.21
CA ALA A 213 -18.77 -12.13 28.00
C ALA A 213 -17.65 -12.98 28.64
N LYS A 214 -16.45 -12.98 28.06
CA LYS A 214 -15.29 -13.73 28.58
C LYS A 214 -14.42 -12.92 29.53
N ARG A 215 -14.67 -11.63 29.66
CA ARG A 215 -13.88 -10.77 30.53
C ARG A 215 -14.37 -10.94 31.96
N LYS A 216 -13.44 -11.24 32.90
CA LYS A 216 -13.74 -11.10 34.33
C LYS A 216 -13.84 -9.61 34.63
N ASP A 217 -14.95 -9.19 35.24
CA ASP A 217 -15.07 -7.84 35.77
C ASP A 217 -13.88 -7.58 36.68
N THR A 218 -13.19 -6.46 36.41
CA THR A 218 -12.14 -5.98 37.30
C THR A 218 -12.86 -5.53 38.56
N LYS A 219 -12.81 -6.36 39.62
CA LYS A 219 -13.31 -5.97 40.94
C LYS A 219 -12.57 -4.69 41.35
N ILE A 220 -13.30 -3.58 41.36
CA ILE A 220 -12.90 -2.33 42.00
C ILE A 220 -13.20 -2.49 43.50
#